data_AF-X1GV06-F1
#
_entry.id   AF-X1GV06-F1
#
_cell.length_a   1.000
_cell.length_b   1.000
_cell.length_c   1.000
_cell.angle_alpha   90.00
_cell.angle_beta   90.00
_cell.angle_gamma   90.00
#
_symmetry.space_group_name_H-M   'P 1'
#
loop_
_entity.id
_entity.type
_entity.pdbx_description
1 polymer ?
#
loop_
_entity_poly.entity_id
_entity_poly.type
_entity_poly.pdbx_seq_one_letter_code
_entity_poly.pdbx_strand_id
1 'polypeptide(L)'
;MTKNSMGYPLPAGDAYTDDLACLMVFYPDKDEYRQAFFSAYFYLSNWLAWERDPDKKGADAARAWKLAVEATMECVEMNSCELMLDLLTQIRDNTGIYCCGVVDITDGDEFTDVVEDGEGEVPQNIIDAGYAEDVDDWAGFYDYKCMIS
;
A
#
# COMPACT_ATOMS: atom_id res chain seq x y z
N MET A 1 -0.84 33.38 -25.75
CA MET A 1 -0.51 34.34 -24.67
C MET A 1 -0.89 33.67 -23.36
N THR A 2 0.09 33.10 -22.66
CA THR A 2 -0.10 32.53 -21.33
C THR A 2 -0.37 33.67 -20.36
N LYS A 3 -1.66 33.99 -20.15
CA LYS A 3 -2.08 34.86 -19.07
C LYS A 3 -1.63 34.20 -17.78
N ASN A 4 -0.92 34.96 -16.96
CA ASN A 4 -0.54 34.63 -15.60
C ASN A 4 -1.85 34.51 -14.77
N SER A 5 -2.60 33.42 -14.93
CA SER A 5 -3.76 33.13 -14.11
C SER A 5 -3.22 32.77 -12.73
N MET A 6 -3.51 33.62 -11.75
CA MET A 6 -3.23 33.25 -10.37
C MET A 6 -4.12 32.05 -10.02
N GLY A 7 -3.52 30.92 -9.64
CA GLY A 7 -4.20 29.69 -9.25
C GLY A 7 -3.70 28.43 -9.99
N TYR A 8 -4.10 27.26 -9.50
CA TYR A 8 -3.86 25.97 -10.15
C TYR A 8 -4.72 25.83 -11.41
N PRO A 9 -4.18 25.25 -12.50
CA PRO A 9 -4.92 25.09 -13.74
C PRO A 9 -6.14 24.19 -13.56
N LEU A 10 -7.24 24.52 -14.24
CA LEU A 10 -8.44 23.69 -14.25
C LEU A 10 -8.24 22.49 -15.21
N PRO A 11 -8.88 21.35 -14.93
CA PRO A 11 -8.89 20.23 -15.87
C PRO A 11 -9.62 20.62 -17.16
N ALA A 12 -9.26 19.95 -18.26
CA ALA A 12 -10.01 20.09 -19.51
C ALA A 12 -11.41 19.48 -19.36
N GLY A 13 -12.43 20.17 -19.87
CA GLY A 13 -13.82 19.72 -19.80
C GLY A 13 -14.53 20.19 -18.53
N ASP A 14 -15.15 19.23 -17.83
CA ASP A 14 -15.88 19.46 -16.58
C ASP A 14 -14.90 19.48 -15.40
N ALA A 15 -14.94 20.58 -14.65
CA ALA A 15 -14.08 20.76 -13.47
C ALA A 15 -14.62 20.05 -12.23
N TYR A 16 -15.91 19.73 -12.22
CA TYR A 16 -16.54 18.98 -11.15
C TYR A 16 -16.57 17.48 -11.48
N THR A 17 -16.27 16.68 -10.47
CA THR A 17 -16.51 15.23 -10.44
C THR A 17 -16.74 14.82 -8.98
N ASP A 18 -17.48 13.73 -8.78
CA ASP A 18 -17.62 13.01 -7.52
C ASP A 18 -16.80 11.71 -7.49
N ASP A 19 -16.13 11.36 -8.59
CA ASP A 19 -15.16 10.26 -8.64
C ASP A 19 -13.91 10.62 -7.82
N LEU A 20 -13.61 9.80 -6.81
CA LEU A 20 -12.45 10.00 -5.94
C LEU A 20 -11.33 9.02 -6.30
N ALA A 21 -10.10 9.53 -6.29
CA ALA A 21 -8.89 8.72 -6.37
C ALA A 21 -8.12 8.79 -5.04
N CYS A 22 -7.45 7.69 -4.68
CA CYS A 22 -6.63 7.63 -3.47
C CYS A 22 -5.14 7.77 -3.80
N LEU A 23 -4.40 8.46 -2.93
CA LEU A 23 -2.94 8.63 -3.03
C LEU A 23 -2.30 8.35 -1.67
N MET A 24 -1.20 7.59 -1.67
CA MET A 24 -0.34 7.41 -0.50
C MET A 24 0.76 8.46 -0.49
N VAL A 25 0.97 9.12 0.66
CA VAL A 25 1.94 10.20 0.82
C VAL A 25 2.78 9.97 2.09
N PHE A 26 4.10 10.05 1.96
CA PHE A 26 5.00 10.12 3.11
C PHE A 26 5.26 11.58 3.48
N TYR A 27 5.24 11.91 4.77
CA TYR A 27 5.57 13.24 5.29
C TYR A 27 6.50 13.12 6.51
N PRO A 28 7.27 14.17 6.85
CA PRO A 28 8.15 14.13 8.01
C PRO A 28 7.37 13.95 9.31
N ASP A 29 7.87 13.07 10.19
CA ASP A 29 7.21 12.69 11.45
C ASP A 29 7.31 13.80 12.53
N LYS A 30 6.60 14.90 12.29
CA LYS A 30 6.28 15.94 13.29
C LYS A 30 4.89 16.51 13.05
N ASP A 31 4.19 16.82 14.12
CA ASP A 31 2.81 17.31 14.09
C ASP A 31 2.65 18.59 13.26
N GLU A 32 3.63 19.50 13.30
CA GLU A 32 3.57 20.76 12.54
C GLU A 32 3.57 20.51 11.03
N TYR A 33 4.31 19.50 10.56
CA TYR A 33 4.32 19.13 9.14
C TYR A 33 3.02 18.44 8.73
N ARG A 34 2.44 17.62 9.61
CA ARG A 34 1.11 17.04 9.39
C ARG A 34 0.05 18.15 9.26
N GLN A 35 0.05 19.12 10.18
CA GLN A 35 -0.88 20.25 10.14
C GLN A 35 -0.70 21.09 8.88
N ALA A 36 0.56 21.38 8.49
CA ALA A 36 0.86 22.13 7.28
C ALA A 36 0.39 21.39 6.02
N PHE A 37 0.61 20.07 5.94
CA PHE A 37 0.13 19.23 4.85
C PHE A 37 -1.38 19.30 4.71
N PHE A 38 -2.14 19.06 5.79
CA PHE A 38 -3.60 19.14 5.73
C PHE A 38 -4.10 20.55 5.43
N SER A 39 -3.44 21.59 5.94
CA SER A 39 -3.81 22.98 5.61
C SER A 39 -3.65 23.29 4.12
N ALA A 40 -2.56 22.82 3.51
CA ALA A 40 -2.34 22.95 2.08
C ALA A 40 -3.33 22.12 1.25
N TYR A 41 -3.65 20.90 1.71
CA TYR A 41 -4.66 20.05 1.11
C TYR A 41 -6.06 20.68 1.15
N PHE A 42 -6.47 21.21 2.31
CA PHE A 42 -7.75 21.89 2.49
C PHE A 42 -7.86 23.16 1.66
N TYR A 43 -6.75 23.85 1.40
CA TYR A 43 -6.74 25.05 0.56
C TYR A 43 -7.33 24.78 -0.84
N LEU A 44 -7.22 23.55 -1.36
CA LEU A 44 -7.77 23.15 -2.65
C LEU A 44 -9.32 23.18 -2.69
N SER A 45 -9.98 23.11 -1.53
CA SER A 45 -11.44 23.32 -1.42
C SER A 45 -11.85 24.79 -1.52
N ASN A 46 -10.90 25.72 -1.64
CA ASN A 46 -11.16 27.14 -1.84
C ASN A 46 -11.09 27.50 -3.33
N TRP A 47 -12.14 28.15 -3.85
CA TRP A 47 -12.18 28.58 -5.26
C TRP A 47 -11.02 29.52 -5.65
N LEU A 48 -10.43 30.23 -4.69
CA LEU A 48 -9.26 31.09 -4.89
C LEU A 48 -7.97 30.32 -5.21
N ALA A 49 -7.92 29.02 -4.86
CA ALA A 49 -6.79 28.17 -5.19
C ALA A 49 -6.72 27.87 -6.70
N TRP A 50 -7.84 28.00 -7.41
CA TRP A 50 -7.97 27.62 -8.81
C TRP A 50 -7.83 28.82 -9.74
N GLU A 51 -7.38 28.56 -10.96
CA GLU A 51 -7.27 29.57 -11.97
C GLU A 51 -8.63 30.24 -12.24
N ARG A 52 -8.56 31.53 -12.57
CA ARG A 52 -9.75 32.31 -12.90
C ARG A 52 -10.08 32.13 -14.37
N ASP A 53 -11.25 31.57 -14.62
CA ASP A 53 -11.83 31.42 -15.93
C ASP A 53 -13.13 32.25 -16.08
N PRO A 54 -13.53 32.62 -17.30
CA PRO A 54 -14.79 33.33 -17.54
C PRO A 54 -16.03 32.54 -17.09
N ASP A 55 -15.96 31.21 -17.14
CA ASP A 55 -17.06 30.30 -16.80
C ASP A 55 -17.16 30.03 -15.28
N LYS A 56 -16.23 30.57 -14.48
CA LYS A 56 -16.17 30.44 -13.02
C LYS A 56 -16.11 29.00 -12.52
N LYS A 57 -15.49 28.10 -13.31
CA LYS A 57 -15.29 26.68 -12.99
C LYS A 57 -14.36 26.45 -11.80
N GLY A 58 -13.63 27.46 -11.33
CA GLY A 58 -12.89 27.39 -10.05
C GLY A 58 -13.76 27.01 -8.85
N ALA A 59 -15.05 27.38 -8.85
CA ALA A 59 -15.99 26.95 -7.82
C ALA A 59 -16.36 25.46 -7.92
N ASP A 60 -16.42 24.93 -9.14
CA ASP A 60 -16.71 23.52 -9.40
C ASP A 60 -15.54 22.62 -9.00
N ALA A 61 -14.30 23.03 -9.33
CA ALA A 61 -13.10 22.35 -8.85
C ALA A 61 -13.00 22.35 -7.32
N ALA A 62 -13.24 23.51 -6.69
CA ALA A 62 -13.29 23.62 -5.24
C ALA A 62 -14.36 22.71 -4.61
N ARG A 63 -15.52 22.54 -5.27
CA ARG A 63 -16.57 21.61 -4.81
C ARG A 63 -16.13 20.15 -4.91
N ALA A 64 -15.47 19.74 -5.99
CA ALA A 64 -14.92 18.39 -6.11
C ALA A 64 -13.88 18.10 -5.01
N TRP A 65 -13.00 19.07 -4.74
CA TRP A 65 -12.01 18.95 -3.67
C TRP A 65 -12.62 18.95 -2.27
N LYS A 66 -13.75 19.61 -2.07
CA LYS A 66 -14.47 19.53 -0.80
C LYS A 66 -14.94 18.09 -0.51
N LEU A 67 -15.44 17.36 -1.52
CA LEU A 67 -15.80 15.94 -1.39
C LEU A 67 -14.58 15.09 -1.04
N ALA A 68 -13.46 15.31 -1.73
CA ALA A 68 -12.21 14.60 -1.46
C ALA A 68 -11.69 14.87 -0.03
N VAL A 69 -11.79 16.12 0.44
CA VAL A 69 -11.40 16.52 1.80
C VAL A 69 -12.28 15.85 2.85
N GLU A 70 -13.60 15.89 2.67
CA GLU A 70 -14.56 15.23 3.58
C GLU A 70 -14.27 13.74 3.68
N ALA A 71 -14.13 13.03 2.55
CA ALA A 71 -13.78 11.61 2.53
C ALA A 71 -12.42 11.31 3.17
N THR A 72 -11.42 12.17 2.95
CA THR A 72 -10.09 12.01 3.58
C THR A 72 -10.18 12.17 5.09
N MET A 73 -10.92 13.16 5.58
CA MET A 73 -11.08 13.41 7.01
C MET A 73 -11.90 12.32 7.68
N GLU A 74 -12.97 11.81 7.05
CA GLU A 74 -13.67 10.63 7.53
C GLU A 74 -12.71 9.44 7.67
N CYS A 75 -11.86 9.17 6.67
CA CYS A 75 -10.86 8.10 6.76
C CYS A 75 -9.85 8.31 7.91
N VAL A 76 -9.41 9.56 8.13
CA VAL A 76 -8.45 9.92 9.19
C VAL A 76 -9.10 9.87 10.58
N GLU A 77 -10.33 10.38 10.74
CA GLU A 77 -11.05 10.48 12.02
C GLU A 77 -11.68 9.15 12.44
N MET A 78 -12.19 8.37 11.48
CA MET A 78 -12.69 7.02 11.77
C MET A 78 -11.57 6.03 12.10
N ASN A 79 -10.31 6.48 12.09
CA ASN A 79 -9.17 5.64 12.34
C ASN A 79 -9.18 4.40 11.43
N SER A 80 -9.67 4.56 10.19
CA SER A 80 -9.99 3.46 9.29
C SER A 80 -8.76 2.61 8.96
N CYS A 81 -7.56 3.17 9.04
CA CYS A 81 -6.33 2.39 8.94
C CYS A 81 -6.09 1.50 10.16
N GLU A 82 -6.29 1.98 11.40
CA GLU A 82 -6.19 1.11 12.58
C GLU A 82 -7.33 0.11 12.62
N LEU A 83 -8.55 0.51 12.28
CA LEU A 83 -9.68 -0.42 12.19
C LEU A 83 -9.46 -1.46 11.08
N MET A 84 -8.89 -1.09 9.93
CA MET A 84 -8.50 -2.05 8.89
C MET A 84 -7.35 -2.93 9.34
N LEU A 85 -6.33 -2.41 10.03
CA LEU A 85 -5.23 -3.21 10.56
C LEU A 85 -5.72 -4.18 11.66
N ASP A 86 -6.64 -3.74 12.51
CA ASP A 86 -7.30 -4.55 13.53
C ASP A 86 -8.23 -5.59 12.89
N LEU A 87 -8.97 -5.23 11.84
CA LEU A 87 -9.81 -6.18 11.10
C LEU A 87 -8.97 -7.19 10.33
N LEU A 88 -7.86 -6.79 9.71
CA LEU A 88 -6.91 -7.70 9.05
C LEU A 88 -6.25 -8.62 10.08
N THR A 89 -5.91 -8.08 11.26
CA THR A 89 -5.42 -8.86 12.40
C THR A 89 -6.47 -9.83 12.92
N GLN A 90 -7.73 -9.41 13.07
CA GLN A 90 -8.83 -10.27 13.48
C GLN A 90 -9.18 -11.32 12.42
N ILE A 91 -9.11 -11.00 11.13
CA ILE A 91 -9.29 -11.98 10.05
C ILE A 91 -8.17 -13.02 10.12
N ARG A 92 -6.90 -12.59 10.26
CA ARG A 92 -5.76 -13.49 10.49
C ARG A 92 -5.99 -14.40 11.69
N ASP A 93 -6.41 -13.84 12.82
CA ASP A 93 -6.56 -14.57 14.08
C ASP A 93 -7.81 -15.49 14.09
N ASN A 94 -8.92 -15.08 13.44
CA ASN A 94 -10.18 -15.85 13.40
C ASN A 94 -10.23 -16.90 12.29
N THR A 95 -9.52 -16.71 11.19
CA THR A 95 -9.43 -17.75 10.15
C THR A 95 -8.52 -18.89 10.58
N GLY A 96 -7.68 -18.69 11.61
CA GLY A 96 -6.62 -19.63 11.99
C GLY A 96 -5.55 -19.80 10.90
N ILE A 97 -5.69 -19.09 9.79
CA ILE A 97 -4.76 -19.05 8.68
C ILE A 97 -3.77 -17.96 9.02
N TYR A 98 -2.74 -18.33 9.76
CA TYR A 98 -1.50 -17.60 9.64
C TYR A 98 -1.03 -17.81 8.20
N CYS A 99 -1.01 -16.77 7.36
CA CYS A 99 -0.39 -16.87 6.03
C CYS A 99 1.10 -17.28 6.11
N CYS A 100 1.69 -17.21 7.32
CA CYS A 100 3.04 -17.64 7.68
C CYS A 100 3.05 -18.78 8.71
N GLY A 101 1.89 -19.35 9.04
CA GLY A 101 1.81 -20.61 9.75
C GLY A 101 1.89 -21.67 8.68
N VAL A 102 2.79 -22.61 8.89
CA VAL A 102 3.00 -23.75 8.00
C VAL A 102 1.65 -24.48 7.88
N VAL A 103 0.84 -24.11 6.88
CA VAL A 103 -0.23 -24.96 6.40
C VAL A 103 0.53 -26.02 5.64
N ASP A 104 0.54 -27.22 6.20
CA ASP A 104 1.01 -28.40 5.50
C ASP A 104 0.11 -28.60 4.27
N ILE A 105 0.61 -28.06 3.16
CA ILE A 105 0.02 -28.12 1.82
C ILE A 105 0.34 -29.46 1.14
N THR A 106 0.97 -30.40 1.85
CA THR A 106 1.32 -31.71 1.31
C THR A 106 0.38 -32.79 1.83
N ASP A 107 -0.11 -33.56 0.88
CA ASP A 107 -1.19 -34.54 0.96
C ASP A 107 -0.76 -35.90 1.51
N GLY A 108 0.38 -35.99 2.22
CA GLY A 108 0.78 -37.17 2.98
C GLY A 108 2.17 -37.77 2.72
N ASP A 109 3.02 -37.13 1.90
CA ASP A 109 4.45 -37.35 1.72
C ASP A 109 5.02 -36.06 1.09
N GLU A 110 6.24 -35.54 1.30
CA GLU A 110 7.56 -36.17 1.38
C GLU A 110 8.56 -35.15 2.00
N PHE A 111 8.15 -34.32 2.97
CA PHE A 111 8.99 -33.24 3.56
C PHE A 111 8.92 -33.12 5.09
N THR A 112 8.74 -34.23 5.82
CA THR A 112 8.75 -34.23 7.30
C THR A 112 10.05 -34.73 7.93
N ASP A 113 11.06 -35.02 7.13
CA ASP A 113 12.38 -35.28 7.71
C ASP A 113 12.95 -33.94 8.16
N VAL A 114 13.20 -33.81 9.46
CA VAL A 114 13.92 -32.68 10.03
C VAL A 114 15.32 -32.73 9.46
N VAL A 115 15.57 -31.91 8.44
CA VAL A 115 16.89 -31.80 7.82
C VAL A 115 17.77 -30.94 8.72
N GLU A 116 18.75 -31.55 9.38
CA GLU A 116 19.79 -30.84 10.12
C GLU A 116 20.90 -30.39 9.14
N ASP A 117 21.30 -29.12 9.21
CA ASP A 117 22.22 -28.51 8.25
C ASP A 117 23.56 -29.26 8.22
N GLY A 118 23.88 -29.86 7.07
CA GLY A 118 25.12 -30.60 6.86
C GLY A 118 25.12 -32.02 7.42
N GLU A 119 23.96 -32.54 7.85
CA GLU A 119 23.77 -33.95 8.18
C GLU A 119 22.90 -34.65 7.13
N GLY A 120 23.45 -35.70 6.51
CA GLY A 120 22.74 -36.50 5.50
C GLY A 120 22.87 -35.95 4.08
N GLU A 121 21.97 -36.41 3.21
CA GLU A 121 21.89 -36.04 1.80
C GLU A 121 20.96 -34.83 1.61
N VAL A 122 21.35 -33.90 0.73
CA VAL A 122 20.51 -32.75 0.35
C VAL A 122 19.21 -33.26 -0.29
N PRO A 123 18.04 -32.79 0.17
CA PRO A 123 16.76 -33.16 -0.41
C PRO A 123 16.67 -32.89 -1.92
N GLN A 124 16.14 -33.86 -2.68
CA GLN A 124 16.11 -33.82 -4.14
C GLN A 124 15.37 -32.60 -4.71
N ASN A 125 14.35 -32.09 -4.03
CA ASN A 125 13.61 -30.89 -4.43
C ASN A 125 14.48 -29.62 -4.46
N ILE A 126 15.57 -29.57 -3.68
CA ILE A 126 16.50 -28.43 -3.62
C ILE A 126 17.47 -28.51 -4.80
N ILE A 127 17.90 -29.72 -5.15
CA ILE A 127 18.68 -30.02 -6.36
C ILE A 127 17.85 -29.68 -7.60
N ASP A 128 16.59 -30.13 -7.65
CA ASP A 128 15.68 -29.90 -8.78
C ASP A 128 15.33 -28.42 -8.95
N ALA A 129 15.30 -27.66 -7.85
CA ALA A 129 15.12 -26.21 -7.88
C ALA A 129 16.38 -25.43 -8.26
N GLY A 130 17.52 -26.11 -8.46
CA GLY A 130 18.79 -25.53 -8.89
C GLY A 130 19.58 -24.84 -7.78
N TYR A 131 19.28 -25.14 -6.52
CA TYR A 131 19.98 -24.61 -5.35
C TYR A 131 21.07 -25.56 -4.83
N ALA A 132 21.21 -26.75 -5.41
CA ALA A 132 22.32 -27.67 -5.14
C ALA A 132 22.67 -28.43 -6.43
N GLU A 133 23.94 -28.76 -6.64
CA GLU A 133 24.38 -29.53 -7.81
C GLU A 133 24.17 -31.05 -7.64
N ASP A 134 24.22 -31.55 -6.41
CA ASP A 134 24.01 -32.96 -6.06
C ASP A 134 23.62 -33.15 -4.57
N VAL A 135 23.52 -34.40 -4.12
CA VAL A 135 23.10 -34.79 -2.76
C VAL A 135 24.12 -34.42 -1.67
N ASP A 136 25.35 -34.04 -2.03
CA ASP A 136 26.39 -33.64 -1.07
C ASP A 136 26.60 -32.10 -1.05
N ASP A 137 25.98 -31.37 -1.98
CA ASP A 137 26.14 -29.92 -2.15
C ASP A 137 25.17 -29.09 -1.28
N TRP A 138 25.53 -28.94 -0.01
CA TRP A 138 24.78 -28.13 0.96
C TRP A 138 24.93 -26.60 0.76
N ALA A 139 25.72 -26.14 -0.21
CA ALA A 139 26.10 -24.72 -0.29
C ALA A 139 24.91 -23.79 -0.58
N GLY A 140 23.99 -24.17 -1.48
CA GLY A 140 22.81 -23.35 -1.78
C GLY A 140 21.57 -23.66 -0.95
N PHE A 141 21.67 -24.57 0.03
CA PHE A 141 20.62 -24.81 1.02
C PHE A 141 20.30 -23.54 1.85
N TYR A 142 21.32 -22.72 2.12
CA TYR A 142 21.15 -21.44 2.81
C TYR A 142 20.38 -20.41 1.98
N ASP A 143 20.61 -20.40 0.66
CA ASP A 143 19.91 -19.52 -0.28
C ASP A 143 18.46 -19.99 -0.49
N TYR A 144 18.24 -21.31 -0.53
CA TYR A 144 16.91 -21.91 -0.54
C TYR A 144 16.11 -21.50 0.71
N LYS A 145 16.68 -21.64 1.92
CA LYS A 145 16.03 -21.21 3.17
C LYS A 145 15.61 -19.73 3.15
N CYS A 146 16.46 -18.85 2.63
CA CYS A 146 16.18 -17.42 2.55
C CYS A 146 15.05 -17.06 1.57
N MET A 147 14.70 -17.92 0.61
CA MET A 147 13.61 -17.69 -0.34
C MET A 147 12.22 -18.06 0.21
N ILE A 148 12.15 -18.96 1.19
CA ILE A 148 10.90 -19.52 1.73
C ILE A 148 10.54 -18.90 3.10
N SER A 149 11.44 -18.13 3.68
CA SER A 149 11.26 -17.33 4.91
C SER A 149 10.85 -15.89 4.60
#